data_AF-A0A4Q3Y3H7-F1
#
_entry.id   AF-A0A4Q3Y3H7-F1
#
_cell.length_a   1.000
_cell.length_b   1.000
_cell.length_c   1.000
_cell.angle_alpha   90.00
_cell.angle_beta   90.00
_cell.angle_gamma   90.00
#
_symmetry.space_group_name_H-M   'P 1'
#
loop_
_entity.id
_entity.type
_entity.pdbx_description
1 polymer ?
#
loop_
_entity_poly.entity_id
_entity_poly.type
_entity_poly.pdbx_seq_one_letter_code
_entity_poly.pdbx_strand_id
1 'polypeptide(L)'
;MRKPRDIDAELQALEAKAKTLRAQKIAQLGELVVATGADALELDVLTGALLAVRTNENSEDKEAWRQRGAAFFQAGRGRRKASS
;
A
#
# COMPACT_ATOMS: atom_id res chain seq x y z
N MET A 1 -39.95 19.85 -8.80
CA MET A 1 -39.40 18.97 -9.87
C MET A 1 -37.93 18.71 -9.57
N ARG A 2 -37.50 17.46 -9.41
CA ARG A 2 -36.06 17.14 -9.23
C ARG A 2 -35.38 17.24 -10.60
N LYS A 3 -34.27 17.96 -10.67
CA LYS A 3 -33.42 18.07 -11.87
C LYS A 3 -33.01 16.65 -12.30
N PRO A 4 -33.04 16.30 -13.59
CA PRO A 4 -32.51 15.01 -14.06
C PRO A 4 -31.06 14.87 -13.61
N ARG A 5 -30.68 13.70 -13.09
CA ARG A 5 -29.28 13.40 -12.73
C ARG A 5 -28.42 13.58 -13.97
N ASP A 6 -27.36 14.38 -13.83
CA ASP A 6 -26.34 14.53 -14.85
C ASP A 6 -25.39 13.33 -14.72
N ILE A 7 -25.72 12.26 -15.46
CA ILE A 7 -24.98 11.00 -15.43
C ILE A 7 -23.53 11.21 -15.92
N ASP A 8 -23.32 12.15 -16.84
CA ASP A 8 -22.00 12.47 -17.37
C ASP A 8 -21.13 13.14 -16.29
N ALA A 9 -21.69 14.08 -15.52
CA ALA A 9 -20.99 14.69 -14.39
C ALA A 9 -20.67 13.66 -13.29
N GLU A 10 -21.58 12.73 -13.00
CA GLU A 10 -21.35 11.64 -12.04
C GLU A 10 -20.24 10.69 -12.51
N LEU A 11 -20.24 10.34 -13.81
CA LEU A 11 -19.21 9.48 -14.40
C LEU A 11 -17.83 10.14 -14.34
N GLN A 12 -17.73 11.42 -14.70
CA GLN A 12 -16.50 12.20 -14.59
C GLN A 12 -15.99 12.28 -13.15
N ALA A 13 -16.89 12.50 -12.19
CA ALA A 13 -16.52 12.54 -10.78
C ALA A 13 -15.98 11.19 -10.28
N LEU A 14 -16.57 10.07 -10.71
CA LEU A 14 -16.08 8.73 -10.39
C LEU A 14 -14.73 8.44 -11.02
N GLU A 15 -14.51 8.83 -12.27
CA GLU A 15 -13.22 8.65 -12.94
C GLU A 15 -12.11 9.46 -12.25
N ALA A 16 -12.39 10.72 -11.92
CA ALA A 16 -11.47 11.57 -11.17
C ALA A 16 -11.13 10.96 -9.81
N LYS A 17 -12.14 10.45 -9.09
CA LYS A 17 -11.93 9.75 -7.81
C LYS A 17 -11.07 8.50 -7.97
N ALA A 18 -11.30 7.70 -9.01
CA ALA A 18 -10.50 6.50 -9.27
C ALA A 18 -9.03 6.84 -9.55
N LYS A 19 -8.77 7.91 -10.31
CA LYS A 19 -7.40 8.41 -10.56
C LYS A 19 -6.72 8.84 -9.26
N THR A 20 -7.41 9.60 -8.42
CA THR A 20 -6.89 10.04 -7.11
C THR A 20 -6.57 8.86 -6.20
N LEU A 21 -7.48 7.89 -6.08
CA LEU A 21 -7.26 6.69 -5.26
C LEU A 21 -6.06 5.88 -5.77
N ARG A 22 -5.89 5.76 -7.08
CA ARG A 22 -4.73 5.09 -7.67
C ARG A 22 -3.43 5.81 -7.34
N ALA A 23 -3.40 7.15 -7.48
CA ALA A 23 -2.22 7.94 -7.15
C ALA A 23 -1.84 7.82 -5.66
N GLN A 24 -2.84 7.90 -4.77
CA GLN A 24 -2.63 7.71 -3.33
C GLN A 24 -2.09 6.31 -3.01
N LYS A 25 -2.60 5.25 -3.64
CA LYS A 25 -2.10 3.89 -3.44
C LYS A 25 -0.65 3.75 -3.89
N ILE A 26 -0.28 4.35 -5.03
CA ILE A 26 1.11 4.33 -5.51
C ILE A 26 2.03 5.06 -4.53
N ALA A 27 1.63 6.23 -4.05
CA ALA A 27 2.40 6.99 -3.07
C ALA A 27 2.59 6.20 -1.77
N GLN A 28 1.53 5.60 -1.22
CA GLN A 28 1.60 4.77 -0.02
C GLN A 28 2.54 3.55 -0.17
N LEU A 29 2.55 2.91 -1.34
CA LEU A 29 3.48 1.81 -1.62
C LEU A 29 4.93 2.32 -1.70
N GLY A 30 5.15 3.47 -2.33
CA GLY A 30 6.47 4.12 -2.36
C GLY A 30 6.98 4.48 -0.96
N GLU A 31 6.13 5.11 -0.14
CA GLU A 31 6.44 5.42 1.26
C GLU A 31 6.78 4.16 2.07
N LEU A 32 6.05 3.06 1.85
CA LEU A 32 6.34 1.79 2.52
C LEU A 32 7.72 1.24 2.14
N VAL A 33 8.08 1.29 0.86
CA VAL A 33 9.41 0.83 0.37
C VAL A 33 10.53 1.63 1.01
N VAL A 34 10.37 2.96 1.13
CA VAL A 34 11.35 3.82 1.82
C VAL A 34 11.38 3.53 3.33
N ALA A 35 10.23 3.37 3.97
CA ALA A 35 10.15 3.13 5.41
C ALA A 35 10.77 1.79 5.84
N THR A 36 10.75 0.78 4.97
CA THR A 36 11.41 -0.51 5.20
C THR A 36 12.90 -0.51 4.83
N GLY A 37 13.41 0.58 4.23
CA GLY A 37 14.77 0.67 3.68
C GLY A 37 15.00 -0.17 2.43
N ALA A 38 13.91 -0.65 1.80
CA ALA A 38 13.98 -1.46 0.60
C ALA A 38 14.32 -0.65 -0.65
N ASP A 39 14.25 0.68 -0.58
CA ASP A 39 14.70 1.61 -1.62
C ASP A 39 16.22 1.58 -1.85
N ALA A 40 16.99 1.08 -0.89
CA ALA A 40 18.44 0.87 -1.04
C ALA A 40 18.79 -0.38 -1.87
N LEU A 41 17.82 -1.24 -2.18
CA LEU A 41 18.03 -2.43 -3.02
C LEU A 41 18.05 -2.06 -4.50
N GLU A 42 18.82 -2.81 -5.29
CA GLU A 42 18.70 -2.76 -6.73
C GLU A 42 17.30 -3.18 -7.18
N LEU A 43 16.79 -2.54 -8.24
CA LEU A 43 15.41 -2.73 -8.69
C LEU A 43 15.10 -4.19 -9.04
N ASP A 44 16.04 -4.89 -9.65
CA ASP A 44 15.87 -6.30 -10.04
C ASP A 44 15.82 -7.22 -8.81
N VAL A 45 16.60 -6.91 -7.77
CA VAL A 45 16.59 -7.65 -6.49
C VAL A 45 15.26 -7.45 -5.76
N LEU A 46 14.79 -6.20 -5.62
CA LEU A 46 13.49 -5.90 -5.03
C LEU A 46 12.36 -6.59 -5.80
N THR A 47 12.41 -6.54 -7.13
CA THR A 47 11.45 -7.22 -8.01
C THR A 47 11.46 -8.74 -7.77
N GLY A 48 12.64 -9.35 -7.73
CA GLY A 48 12.79 -10.78 -7.44
C GLY A 48 12.23 -11.18 -6.09
N ALA A 49 12.49 -10.39 -5.04
CA ALA A 49 11.94 -10.63 -3.70
C ALA A 49 10.40 -10.56 -3.67
N LEU A 50 9.81 -9.57 -4.34
CA LEU A 50 8.35 -9.43 -4.44
C LEU A 50 7.71 -10.59 -5.21
N LEU A 51 8.35 -11.06 -6.28
CA LEU A 51 7.91 -12.23 -7.03
C LEU A 51 7.97 -13.50 -6.17
N ALA A 52 9.08 -13.72 -5.46
CA ALA A 52 9.25 -14.86 -4.56
C ALA A 52 8.15 -14.90 -3.49
N VAL A 53 7.83 -13.75 -2.87
CA VAL A 53 6.72 -13.65 -1.91
C VAL A 53 5.37 -13.94 -2.56
N ARG A 54 5.11 -13.40 -3.76
CA ARG A 54 3.86 -13.60 -4.49
C ARG A 54 3.63 -15.08 -4.86
N THR A 55 4.66 -15.79 -5.30
CA THR A 55 4.55 -17.17 -5.78
C THR A 55 4.80 -18.21 -4.70
N ASN A 56 5.15 -17.81 -3.47
CA ASN A 56 5.30 -18.73 -2.36
C ASN A 56 3.93 -19.35 -2.00
N GLU A 57 3.85 -20.67 -1.86
CA GLU A 57 2.63 -21.40 -1.49
C GLU A 57 2.65 -21.91 -0.04
N ASN A 58 3.80 -21.80 0.65
CA ASN A 58 3.97 -22.21 2.03
C ASN A 58 3.22 -21.28 2.99
N SER A 59 2.24 -21.84 3.71
CA SER A 59 1.43 -21.10 4.68
C SER A 59 2.22 -20.63 5.89
N GLU A 60 3.24 -21.38 6.32
CA GLU A 60 4.06 -21.04 7.48
C GLU A 60 4.94 -19.82 7.19
N ASP A 61 5.57 -19.78 6.01
CA ASP A 61 6.36 -18.62 5.55
C ASP A 61 5.49 -17.36 5.47
N LYS A 62 4.28 -17.48 4.91
CA LYS A 62 3.32 -16.37 4.82
C LYS A 62 2.91 -15.85 6.19
N GLU A 63 2.69 -16.73 7.15
CA GLU A 63 2.34 -16.35 8.51
C GLU A 63 3.53 -15.66 9.21
N ALA A 64 4.74 -16.19 9.07
CA ALA A 64 5.95 -15.56 9.59
C ALA A 64 6.16 -14.14 9.00
N TRP A 65 5.97 -13.95 7.69
CA TRP A 65 6.03 -12.63 7.05
C TRP A 65 4.92 -11.70 7.54
N ARG A 66 3.70 -12.20 7.71
CA ARG A 66 2.58 -11.42 8.27
C ARG A 66 2.90 -10.91 9.67
N GLN A 67 3.47 -11.76 10.53
CA GLN A 67 3.87 -11.37 11.89
C GLN A 67 4.98 -10.31 11.88
N ARG A 68 6.02 -10.48 11.05
CA ARG A 68 7.09 -9.48 10.90
C ARG A 68 6.55 -8.14 10.39
N GLY A 69 5.68 -8.17 9.38
CA GLY A 69 5.02 -6.96 8.86
C GLY A 69 4.17 -6.27 9.91
N ALA A 70 3.36 -7.03 10.66
CA ALA A 70 2.57 -6.49 11.76
C ALA A 70 3.45 -5.83 12.84
N ALA A 71 4.57 -6.47 13.21
CA ALA A 71 5.53 -5.92 14.17
C ALA A 71 6.14 -4.59 13.70
N PHE A 72 6.49 -4.47 12.40
CA PHE A 72 6.98 -3.22 11.82
C PHE A 72 5.98 -2.06 12.00
N PHE A 73 4.70 -2.29 11.65
CA PHE A 73 3.65 -1.27 11.81
C PHE A 73 3.33 -0.96 13.28
N GLN A 74 3.44 -1.95 14.17
CA GLN A 74 3.24 -1.75 15.60
C GLN A 74 4.38 -0.94 16.23
N ALA A 75 5.63 -1.21 15.85
CA ALA A 75 6.80 -0.45 16.31
C ALA A 75 6.71 1.04 15.94
N GLY A 76 6.19 1.36 14.75
CA GLY A 76 5.89 2.74 14.33
C GLY A 76 4.82 3.43 15.19
N ARG A 77 3.87 2.67 15.78
CA ARG A 77 2.82 3.22 16.67
C ARG A 77 3.31 3.51 18.09
N GLY A 78 4.35 2.84 18.56
CA GLY A 78 4.95 3.09 19.89
C GLY A 78 5.60 4.48 20.00
N ARG A 79 6.18 4.99 18.91
CA ARG A 79 6.86 6.31 18.92
C ARG A 79 5.91 7.50 18.93
N ARG A 80 4.67 7.34 18.48
CA ARG A 80 3.62 8.38 18.54
C ARG A 80 2.91 8.47 19.90
N LYS A 81 3.02 7.46 20.77
CA LYS A 81 2.39 7.47 22.10
C LYS A 81 3.30 7.97 23.23
N ALA A 82 4.61 8.10 22.97
CA ALA A 82 5.59 8.57 23.95
C ALA A 82 5.89 10.08 23.86
N SER A 83 5.04 10.86 23.18
CA SER A 83 5.19 12.31 23.00
C SER A 83 3.91 13.10 23.32
N SER A 84 3.07 12.60 24.22
CA SER A 84 1.93 13.34 24.78
C SER A 84 1.90 13.26 26.30
#